data_AF-M5DP41-F1
#
_entry.id   AF-M5DP41-F1
#
_cell.length_a   1.000
_cell.length_b   1.000
_cell.length_c   1.000
_cell.angle_alpha   90.00
_cell.angle_beta   90.00
_cell.angle_gamma   90.00
#
_symmetry.space_group_name_H-M   'P 1'
#
loop_
_entity.id
_entity.type
_entity.pdbx_description
1 polymer ?
#
loop_
_entity_poly.entity_id
_entity_poly.type
_entity_poly.pdbx_seq_one_letter_code
_entity_poly.pdbx_strand_id
1 'polypeptide(L)' 'MFFALLMLVFGVWIGWEWAHSTIATECERQGSFYVGKKTFKCSEITEHE' A
#
# COMPACT_ATOMS: atom_id res chain seq x y z
N MET A 1 2.58 -28.75 -7.71
CA MET A 1 3.18 -27.55 -8.34
C MET A 1 2.16 -26.43 -8.56
N PHE A 2 1.02 -26.69 -9.21
CA PHE A 2 -0.05 -25.69 -9.44
C PHE A 2 -0.58 -25.00 -8.17
N PHE A 3 -0.83 -25.77 -7.11
CA PHE A 3 -1.33 -25.24 -5.84
C PHE A 3 -0.37 -24.26 -5.14
N ALA A 4 0.94 -24.54 -5.18
CA ALA A 4 1.95 -23.64 -4.64
C ALA A 4 2.02 -22.33 -5.43
N LEU A 5 1.83 -22.40 -6.75
CA LEU A 5 1.81 -21.24 -7.63
C LEU A 5 0.58 -20.35 -7.37
N LEU A 6 -0.58 -20.97 -7.15
CA LEU A 6 -1.78 -20.26 -6.70
C LEU A 6 -1.57 -19.56 -5.35
N MET A 7 -1.02 -20.25 -4.35
CA MET A 7 -0.72 -19.64 -3.05
C MET A 7 0.22 -18.44 -3.16
N LEU A 8 1.23 -18.52 -4.04
CA LEU A 8 2.15 -17.41 -4.27
C LEU A 8 1.42 -16.20 -4.86
N VAL A 9 0.58 -16.40 -5.87
CA VAL A 9 -0.20 -15.32 -6.50
C VAL A 9 -1.14 -14.67 -5.48
N PHE A 10 -1.87 -15.46 -4.71
CA PHE A 10 -2.76 -14.93 -3.67
C PHE A 10 -1.98 -14.18 -2.57
N GLY A 11 -0.84 -14.72 -2.13
CA GLY A 11 0.00 -14.07 -1.12
C GLY A 11 0.54 -12.72 -1.60
N VAL A 12 1.01 -12.64 -2.85
CA VAL A 12 1.47 -11.38 -3.45
C VAL A 12 0.33 -10.38 -3.56
N TRP A 13 -0.86 -10.83 -4.00
CA TRP A 13 -2.02 -9.95 -4.15
C TRP A 13 -2.49 -9.40 -2.79
N ILE A 14 -2.61 -10.25 -1.77
CA ILE A 14 -2.99 -9.80 -0.41
C ILE A 14 -1.93 -8.84 0.16
N GLY A 15 -0.65 -9.15 -0.02
CA GLY A 15 0.43 -8.28 0.44
C GLY A 15 0.43 -6.91 -0.24
N TRP A 16 0.13 -6.88 -1.55
CA TRP A 16 0.00 -5.65 -2.32
C TRP A 16 -1.16 -4.78 -1.82
N GLU A 17 -2.36 -5.36 -1.67
CA GLU A 17 -3.53 -4.64 -1.18
C GLU A 17 -3.30 -4.09 0.24
N TRP A 18 -2.69 -4.89 1.13
CA TRP A 18 -2.41 -4.47 2.49
C TRP A 18 -1.38 -3.34 2.56
N ALA A 19 -0.33 -3.40 1.74
CA ALA A 19 0.67 -2.34 1.67
C ALA A 19 0.07 -1.02 1.19
N HIS A 20 -0.75 -1.05 0.14
CA HIS A 20 -1.42 0.15 -0.36
C HIS A 20 -2.43 0.73 0.61
N SER A 21 -3.25 -0.11 1.25
CA SER A 21 -4.19 0.34 2.28
C SER A 21 -3.45 1.01 3.44
N THR A 22 -2.35 0.42 3.91
CA THR A 22 -1.55 0.99 5.00
C THR A 22 -0.98 2.37 4.64
N ILE A 23 -0.44 2.52 3.43
CA ILE A 23 0.09 3.81 2.96
C ILE A 23 -1.05 4.83 2.86
N ALA A 24 -2.19 4.47 2.25
CA ALA A 24 -3.33 5.36 2.09
C ALA A 24 -3.87 5.85 3.46
N THR A 25 -4.11 4.93 4.40
CA THR A 25 -4.59 5.28 5.74
C THR A 25 -3.62 6.20 6.48
N GLU A 26 -2.31 5.95 6.40
CA GLU A 26 -1.34 6.78 7.09
C GLU A 26 -1.18 8.16 6.41
N CYS A 27 -1.26 8.20 5.08
CA CYS A 27 -1.32 9.43 4.30
C CYS A 27 -2.57 10.26 4.65
N GLU A 28 -3.75 9.65 4.77
CA GLU A 28 -4.99 10.35 5.18
C GLU A 28 -4.87 10.88 6.62
N ARG A 29 -4.31 10.07 7.53
CA ARG A 29 -4.22 10.42 8.96
C ARG A 29 -3.21 11.52 9.27
N GLN A 30 -2.08 11.55 8.58
CA GLN A 30 -0.95 12.45 8.91
C GLN A 30 -0.45 13.31 7.74
N GLY A 31 -0.94 13.09 6.52
CA GLY A 31 -0.36 13.68 5.32
C GLY A 31 1.04 13.16 4.99
N SER A 32 1.53 12.11 5.67
CA SER A 32 2.87 11.56 5.47
C SER A 32 3.00 10.10 5.92
N PHE A 33 3.95 9.38 5.33
CA PHE A 33 4.25 7.97 5.59
C PHE A 33 5.75 7.79 5.91
N TYR A 34 6.06 6.96 6.91
CA TYR A 34 7.42 6.75 7.41
C TYR A 34 8.00 5.43 6.90
N VAL A 35 9.19 5.46 6.30
CA VAL A 35 9.94 4.27 5.88
C VAL A 35 11.35 4.32 6.46
N GLY A 36 11.55 3.56 7.54
CA GLY A 36 12.81 3.55 8.28
C GLY A 36 13.12 4.93 8.86
N LYS A 37 14.09 5.63 8.27
CA LYS A 37 14.50 7.00 8.67
C LYS A 37 13.98 8.10 7.75
N LYS A 38 13.24 7.74 6.70
CA LYS A 38 12.73 8.69 5.70
C LYS A 38 11.25 8.93 5.93
N THR A 39 10.84 10.19 5.84
CA THR A 39 9.42 10.58 5.84
C THR A 39 9.06 11.02 4.44
N PHE A 40 8.02 10.41 3.88
CA PHE A 40 7.45 10.76 2.59
C PHE A 40 6.20 11.57 2.84
N LYS A 41 6.09 12.75 2.23
CA LYS A 41 4.83 13.51 2.25
C LYS A 41 3.90 12.95 1.19
N CYS A 42 2.64 12.83 1.53
CA CYS A 42 1.61 12.38 0.61
C CYS A 42 0.87 13.58 0.05
N SER A 43 0.39 13.47 -1.18
CA SER A 43 -0.53 14.43 -1.77
C SER A 43 -1.61 13.62 -2.45
N GLU A 44 -2.81 13.69 -1.90
CA GLU A 44 -3.99 13.12 -2.55
C GLU A 44 -4.24 13.92 -3.84
N ILE A 45 -4.38 13.21 -4.95
CA ILE A 45 -4.82 13.82 -6.20
C ILE A 45 -6.32 13.61 -6.26
N THR A 46 -7.08 14.53 -5.66
CA THR A 46 -8.51 14.64 -5.92
C THR A 46 -8.68 15.29 -7.29
N GLU A 47 -8.80 14.46 -8.35
CA GLU A 47 -9.37 14.93 -9.61
C GLU A 47 -10.85 15.24 -9.37
N HIS A 48 -11.13 16.46 -8.92
CA HIS A 48 -12.46 17.06 -9.04
C HIS A 48 -12.58 17.62 -10.46
N GLU A 49 -13.24 16.88 -11.34
CA GLU A 49 -13.86 17.44 -12.56
C GLU A 49 -15.09 18.28 -12.19
#